data_AF-A0A2L2XX66-F1
#
_entry.id   AF-A0A2L2XX66-F1
#
_cell.length_a   1.000
_cell.length_b   1.000
_cell.length_c   1.000
_cell.angle_alpha   90.00
_cell.angle_beta   90.00
_cell.angle_gamma   90.00
#
_symmetry.space_group_name_H-M   'P 1'
#
loop_
_entity.id
_entity.type
_entity.pdbx_description
1 polymer ?
#
loop_
_entity_poly.entity_id
_entity_poly.type
_entity_poly.pdbx_seq_one_letter_code
_entity_poly.pdbx_strand_id
1 'polypeptide(L)'
;MISELYRKVLENELGRARYLLLLMIVGTLQILKQAKLEILAEALPIPILFESRRKKLKRFLKLEILNIEKIWFLCLKEMLKQQERFTIKGLVYSGVQSYEVQYHEL
;
A
#
# COMPACT_ATOMS: atom_id res chain seq x y z
N MET A 1 5.52 -3.26 -11.50
CA MET A 1 6.44 -2.40 -10.71
C MET A 1 5.71 -1.14 -10.29
N ILE A 2 5.93 -0.66 -9.06
CA ILE A 2 5.36 0.62 -8.62
C ILE A 2 6.01 1.76 -9.44
N SER A 3 5.23 2.73 -9.93
CA SER A 3 5.80 3.83 -10.71
C SER A 3 6.73 4.69 -9.84
N GLU A 4 7.81 5.21 -10.43
CA GLU A 4 8.82 6.06 -9.78
C GLU A 4 8.23 7.22 -8.98
N LEU A 5 7.06 7.73 -9.39
CA LEU A 5 6.34 8.79 -8.69
C LEU A 5 5.90 8.33 -7.29
N TYR A 6 5.19 7.21 -7.22
CA TYR A 6 4.76 6.63 -5.96
C TYR A 6 5.94 6.24 -5.08
N ARG A 7 7.04 5.74 -5.68
CA ARG A 7 8.27 5.47 -4.93
C ARG A 7 8.77 6.72 -4.19
N LYS A 8 8.97 7.83 -4.90
CA LYS A 8 9.49 9.07 -4.30
C LYS A 8 8.57 9.61 -3.21
N VAL A 9 7.27 9.64 -3.48
CA VAL A 9 6.26 10.16 -2.54
C VAL A 9 6.21 9.31 -1.27
N LEU A 10 6.12 7.98 -1.40
CA LEU A 10 6.06 7.08 -0.26
C LEU A 10 7.37 7.04 0.52
N GLU A 11 8.52 7.09 -0.15
CA GLU A 11 9.83 7.08 0.50
C GLU A 11 10.07 8.35 1.32
N ASN A 12 9.63 9.51 0.83
CA ASN A 12 9.73 10.78 1.55
C ASN A 12 8.88 10.80 2.84
N GLU A 13 7.67 10.25 2.77
CA GLU A 13 6.71 10.29 3.89
C GLU A 13 6.96 9.22 4.96
N LEU A 14 7.22 7.98 4.52
CA LEU A 14 7.45 6.87 5.43
C LEU A 14 8.89 6.89 5.96
N GLY A 15 9.82 7.45 5.19
CA GLY A 15 11.25 7.28 5.39
C GLY A 15 11.73 5.91 4.90
N ARG A 16 13.02 5.83 4.56
CA ARG A 16 13.62 4.67 3.86
C ARG A 16 13.33 3.32 4.51
N ALA A 17 13.51 3.19 5.83
CA ALA A 17 13.32 1.91 6.53
C ALA A 17 11.86 1.43 6.51
N ARG A 18 10.90 2.35 6.67
CA ARG A 18 9.46 2.03 6.67
C ARG A 18 8.96 1.77 5.25
N TYR A 19 9.49 2.49 4.26
CA TYR A 19 9.23 2.24 2.85
C TYR A 19 9.71 0.85 2.40
N LEU A 20 10.91 0.43 2.81
CA LEU A 20 11.40 -0.94 2.56
C LEU A 20 10.51 -1.99 3.22
N LEU A 21 10.04 -1.74 4.44
CA LEU A 21 9.11 -2.63 5.12
C LEU A 21 7.76 -2.72 4.37
N LEU A 22 7.24 -1.59 3.88
CA LEU A 22 6.04 -1.57 3.04
C LEU A 22 6.24 -2.40 1.77
N LEU A 23 7.37 -2.23 1.07
CA LEU A 23 7.71 -3.00 -0.12
C LEU A 23 7.74 -4.50 0.16
N MET A 24 8.37 -4.93 1.26
CA MET A 24 8.39 -6.34 1.66
C MET A 24 6.98 -6.86 1.93
N ILE A 25 6.15 -6.13 2.68
CA ILE A 25 4.77 -6.52 2.99
C ILE A 25 3.92 -6.62 1.72
N VAL A 26 4.01 -5.62 0.83
CA VAL A 26 3.27 -5.60 -0.45
C VAL A 26 3.73 -6.76 -1.34
N GLY A 27 5.03 -7.05 -1.40
CA GLY A 27 5.56 -8.20 -2.14
C GLY A 27 5.04 -9.52 -1.58
N THR A 28 5.07 -9.70 -0.26
CA THR A 28 4.51 -10.88 0.41
C THR A 28 3.00 -11.03 0.15
N LEU A 29 2.25 -9.94 0.21
CA LEU A 29 0.82 -9.91 -0.14
C LEU A 29 0.56 -10.30 -1.60
N GLN A 30 1.36 -9.80 -2.54
CA GLN A 30 1.22 -10.11 -3.96
C GLN A 30 1.46 -11.59 -4.26
N ILE A 31 2.42 -12.21 -3.56
CA ILE A 31 2.74 -13.63 -3.71
C ILE A 31 1.65 -14.51 -3.08
N LEU A 32 1.26 -14.21 -1.84
CA LEU A 32 0.33 -15.06 -1.07
C LEU A 32 -1.15 -14.82 -1.42
N LYS A 33 -1.49 -13.65 -1.96
CA LYS A 33 -2.86 -13.19 -2.24
C LYS A 33 -3.80 -13.25 -1.04
N GLN A 34 -3.25 -13.32 0.17
CA GLN A 34 -3.99 -13.50 1.41
C GLN A 34 -3.51 -12.50 2.46
N ALA A 35 -4.45 -11.74 3.04
CA ALA A 35 -4.16 -10.67 4.00
C ALA A 35 -4.22 -11.12 5.48
N LYS A 36 -4.11 -12.43 5.76
CA LYS A 36 -4.08 -12.92 7.15
C LYS A 36 -2.77 -12.54 7.80
N LEU A 37 -2.85 -11.91 8.97
CA LEU A 37 -1.68 -11.37 9.66
C LEU A 37 -0.65 -12.44 10.02
N GLU A 38 -1.12 -13.62 10.42
CA GLU A 38 -0.29 -14.78 10.77
C GLU A 38 0.52 -15.25 9.57
N ILE A 39 -0.15 -15.41 8.42
CA ILE A 39 0.46 -15.82 7.15
C ILE A 39 1.48 -14.78 6.67
N LEU A 40 1.14 -13.50 6.78
CA LEU A 40 2.06 -12.41 6.45
C LEU A 40 3.28 -12.38 7.37
N ALA A 41 3.09 -12.62 8.67
CA ALA A 41 4.18 -12.65 9.64
C ALA A 41 5.08 -13.88 9.47
N GLU A 42 4.55 -14.99 8.96
CA GLU A 42 5.31 -16.20 8.64
C GLU A 42 6.15 -16.03 7.39
N ALA A 43 5.56 -15.47 6.33
CA ALA A 43 6.21 -15.29 5.03
C ALA A 43 7.09 -14.04 4.93
N LEU A 44 7.12 -13.18 5.95
CA LEU A 44 7.97 -12.00 5.95
C LEU A 44 9.46 -12.43 6.06
N PRO A 45 10.33 -12.04 5.11
CA PRO A 45 11.71 -12.50 5.05
C PRO A 45 12.61 -11.74 6.05
N ILE A 46 12.29 -11.80 7.35
CA ILE A 46 13.04 -11.16 8.42
C ILE A 46 13.42 -12.22 9.47
N PRO A 47 14.72 -12.42 9.77
CA PRO A 47 15.19 -13.45 10.70
C PRO A 47 15.01 -12.99 12.15
N ILE A 48 13.76 -12.86 12.59
CA ILE A 48 13.38 -12.56 13.97
C ILE A 48 12.28 -13.51 14.43
N LEU A 49 12.03 -13.59 15.73
CA LEU A 49 10.94 -14.40 16.29
C LEU A 49 9.61 -14.08 15.62
N PHE A 50 8.80 -15.11 15.36
CA PHE A 50 7.47 -14.97 14.73
C PHE A 50 6.60 -13.95 15.47
N GLU A 51 6.53 -14.03 16.80
CA GLU A 51 5.78 -13.07 17.61
C GLU A 51 6.29 -11.63 17.46
N SER A 52 7.61 -11.46 17.29
CA SER A 52 8.20 -10.15 17.03
C SER A 52 7.83 -9.64 15.63
N ARG A 53 7.81 -10.50 14.60
CA ARG A 53 7.32 -10.14 13.26
C ARG A 53 5.86 -9.71 13.31
N ARG A 54 5.02 -10.50 13.98
CA ARG A 54 3.58 -10.21 14.15
C ARG A 54 3.35 -8.89 14.87
N LYS A 55 4.05 -8.63 15.98
CA LYS A 55 3.97 -7.36 16.73
C LYS A 55 4.44 -6.17 15.89
N LYS A 56 5.52 -6.35 15.13
CA LYS A 56 6.05 -5.32 14.22
C LYS A 56 5.06 -5.01 13.10
N LEU A 57 4.49 -6.04 12.47
CA LEU A 57 3.49 -5.89 11.42
C LEU A 57 2.22 -5.20 11.94
N LYS A 58 1.71 -5.61 13.11
CA LYS A 58 0.58 -4.93 13.78
C LYS A 58 0.88 -3.45 14.02
N ARG A 59 2.05 -3.13 14.58
CA ARG A 59 2.45 -1.74 14.84
C ARG A 59 2.57 -0.94 13.56
N PHE A 60 3.12 -1.55 12.51
CA PHE A 60 3.28 -0.92 11.22
C PHE A 60 1.93 -0.60 10.57
N LEU A 61 1.04 -1.59 10.46
CA LEU A 61 -0.29 -1.43 9.84
C LEU A 61 -1.21 -0.45 10.61
N LYS A 62 -0.92 -0.19 11.89
CA LYS A 62 -1.61 0.81 12.71
C LYS A 62 -1.08 2.23 12.55
N LEU A 63 -0.03 2.45 11.77
CA LEU A 63 0.49 3.80 11.53
C LEU A 63 -0.56 4.63 10.80
N GLU A 64 -0.86 5.82 11.31
CA GLU A 64 -1.87 6.70 10.70
C GLU A 64 -1.55 7.06 9.26
N ILE A 65 -0.27 7.16 8.91
CA ILE A 65 0.20 7.47 7.55
C ILE A 65 -0.18 6.38 6.55
N LEU A 66 -0.46 5.16 7.01
CA LEU A 66 -0.92 4.05 6.16
C LEU A 66 -2.44 4.06 5.95
N ASN A 67 -3.15 5.06 6.46
CA ASN A 67 -4.56 5.25 6.11
C ASN A 67 -4.67 5.43 4.58
N ILE A 68 -5.60 4.68 3.99
CA ILE A 68 -5.89 4.68 2.54
C ILE A 68 -6.05 6.11 2.05
N GLU A 69 -6.78 6.95 2.76
CA GLU A 69 -6.97 8.35 2.41
C GLU A 69 -5.64 9.08 2.34
N LYS A 70 -4.81 9.00 3.39
CA LYS A 70 -3.54 9.72 3.45
C LYS A 70 -2.58 9.27 2.34
N ILE A 71 -2.45 7.97 2.10
CA ILE A 71 -1.60 7.44 1.04
C ILE A 71 -2.12 7.87 -0.33
N TRP A 72 -3.41 7.64 -0.59
CA TRP A 72 -4.02 7.82 -1.90
C TRP A 72 -4.06 9.29 -2.28
N PHE A 73 -4.49 10.17 -1.36
CA PHE A 73 -4.54 11.61 -1.60
C PHE A 73 -3.15 12.19 -1.87
N LEU A 74 -2.13 11.72 -1.16
CA LEU A 74 -0.77 12.23 -1.37
C LEU A 74 -0.22 11.83 -2.74
N CYS A 75 -0.47 10.60 -3.16
CA CYS A 75 -0.08 10.12 -4.48
C CYS A 75 -0.87 10.84 -5.58
N LEU A 76 -2.18 11.02 -5.42
CA LEU A 76 -3.02 11.78 -6.35
C LEU A 76 -2.56 13.24 -6.47
N LYS A 77 -2.25 13.90 -5.35
CA LYS A 77 -1.76 15.29 -5.36
C LYS A 77 -0.50 15.44 -6.19
N GLU A 78 0.45 14.52 -6.03
CA GLU A 78 1.70 14.55 -6.78
C GLU A 78 1.52 14.16 -8.25
N MET A 79 0.56 13.27 -8.56
CA MET A 79 0.17 13.02 -9.94
C MET A 79 -0.45 14.26 -10.61
N LEU A 80 -1.37 14.95 -9.93
CA LEU A 80 -2.05 16.13 -10.46
C LEU A 80 -1.11 17.31 -10.70
N LYS A 81 0.00 17.42 -9.95
CA LYS A 81 1.05 18.40 -10.21
C LYS A 81 1.78 18.17 -11.53
N GLN A 82 1.77 16.94 -12.06
CA GLN A 82 2.33 16.64 -13.37
C GLN A 82 1.36 17.03 -14.48
N GLN A 83 1.28 18.33 -14.78
CA GLN A 83 0.39 18.91 -15.79
C GLN A 83 0.50 18.24 -17.17
N GLU A 84 1.66 17.70 -17.55
CA GLU A 84 1.86 17.05 -18.85
C GLU A 84 1.08 15.73 -19.02
N ARG A 85 0.77 15.01 -17.94
CA ARG A 85 0.04 13.72 -18.01
C ARG A 85 -1.46 13.88 -18.16
N PHE A 86 -2.00 15.01 -17.72
CA PHE A 86 -3.43 15.30 -17.76
C PHE A 86 -3.70 16.39 -18.80
N THR A 87 -3.20 16.19 -20.02
CA THR A 87 -3.64 17.00 -21.15
C THR A 87 -5.06 16.56 -21.51
N ILE A 88 -5.93 17.56 -21.65
CA ILE A 88 -7.40 17.60 -21.79
C ILE A 88 -8.01 16.76 -22.94
N LYS A 89 -7.29 15.77 -23.49
CA LYS A 89 -7.74 14.89 -24.58
C LYS A 89 -8.00 13.44 -24.17
N GLY A 90 -7.65 13.05 -22.95
CA GLY A 90 -7.95 11.71 -22.42
C GLY A 90 -8.94 11.83 -21.28
N LEU A 91 -10.23 11.71 -21.59
CA LEU A 91 -11.32 11.56 -20.62
C LEU A 91 -10.87 10.69 -19.44
N VAL A 92 -10.88 11.30 -18.27
CA VAL A 92 -10.73 10.66 -16.98
C VAL A 92 -11.89 9.66 -16.85
N TYR A 93 -11.67 8.43 -17.31
CA TYR A 93 -12.41 7.28 -16.82
C TYR A 93 -11.92 7.03 -15.39
N SER A 94 -12.40 7.85 -14.46
CA SER A 94 -12.48 7.44 -13.07
C SER A 94 -13.49 6.30 -13.03
N GLY A 95 -13.02 5.10 -13.32
CA GLY A 95 -13.73 3.87 -13.00
C GLY A 95 -13.81 3.75 -11.48
N VAL A 96 -14.77 4.46 -10.89
CA VAL A 96 -15.36 4.05 -9.62
C VAL A 96 -16.14 2.78 -9.96
N GLN A 97 -15.43 1.66 -10.06
CA GLN A 97 -16.07 0.36 -9.96
C GLN A 97 -16.46 0.22 -8.48
N SER A 98 -17.72 0.53 -8.21
CA SER A 98 -18.41 0.10 -7.00
C SER A 98 -18.29 -1.42 -6.92
N TYR A 99 -17.34 -1.94 -6.14
CA TYR A 99 -17.38 -3.33 -5.74
C TYR A 99 -18.46 -3.44 -4.65
N GLU A 100 -19.65 -3.93 -5.04
CA GLU A 100 -20.61 -4.45 -4.07
C GLU A 100 -19.92 -5.58 -3.29
N VAL A 101 -19.64 -5.32 -2.02
CA VAL A 101 -19.24 -6.36 -1.08
C VAL A 101 -20.50 -7.17 -0.80
N GLN A 102 -20.69 -8.27 -1.52
CA GLN A 102 -21.71 -9.25 -1.16
C GLN A 102 -21.31 -9.90 0.16
N TYR A 103 -22.00 -9.54 1.24
CA TYR A 103 -22.04 -10.35 2.44
C TYR A 103 -22.86 -11.60 2.10
N HIS A 104 -22.18 -12.73 1.92
CA HIS A 104 -22.82 -14.02 2.05
C HIS A 104 -23.11 -14.23 3.54
N GLU A 105 -24.32 -13.91 3.98
CA GLU A 105 -24.89 -14.47 5.21
C GLU A 105 -25.16 -15.97 4.99
N LEU A 106 -24.77 -16.76 5.99
CA LEU A 106 -25.01 -18.20 6.12
C LEU A 106 -26.47 -18.49 6.47
#